data_AF-A0A662DQA6-F1
#
_entry.id   AF-A0A662DQA6-F1
#
_cell.length_a   1.000
_cell.length_b   1.000
_cell.length_c   1.000
_cell.angle_alpha   90.00
_cell.angle_beta   90.00
_cell.angle_gamma   90.00
#
_symmetry.space_group_name_H-M   'P 1'
#
loop_
_entity.id
_entity.type
_entity.pdbx_description
1 polymer ?
#
loop_
_entity_poly.entity_id
_entity_poly.type
_entity_poly.pdbx_seq_one_letter_code
_entity_poly.pdbx_strand_id
1 'polypeptide(L)'
;MTMHLPTFEYVTPSTLDEATSLLSDTGIDVAIVGGGTDLVPKMKRGQTSPSTLMSLAHIEEMQGIRIDAGGNCIIGASTRLSDIAGSPLVPSVVSDAAAALASP
;
A
#
# COMPACT_ATOMS: atom_id res chain seq x y z
N MET A 1 -4.46 -26.26 -12.54
CA MET A 1 -4.80 -25.83 -11.17
C MET A 1 -5.37 -24.43 -11.28
N THR A 2 -6.59 -24.20 -10.83
CA THR A 2 -7.22 -22.88 -10.90
C THR A 2 -6.73 -21.99 -9.75
N MET A 3 -6.08 -20.85 -10.06
CA MET A 3 -5.67 -19.86 -9.06
C MET A 3 -6.89 -19.07 -8.58
N HIS A 4 -7.45 -19.48 -7.44
CA HIS A 4 -8.48 -18.72 -6.74
C HIS A 4 -7.89 -18.09 -5.48
N LEU A 5 -8.41 -16.94 -5.09
CA LEU A 5 -8.11 -16.36 -3.80
C LEU A 5 -8.91 -17.11 -2.71
N PRO A 6 -8.33 -17.33 -1.52
CA PRO A 6 -9.11 -17.77 -0.36
C PRO A 6 -10.16 -16.70 -0.01
N THR A 7 -11.20 -17.08 0.73
CA THR A 7 -12.13 -16.12 1.30
C THR A 7 -11.42 -15.26 2.35
N PHE A 8 -11.66 -13.95 2.29
CA PHE A 8 -11.17 -12.97 3.27
C PHE A 8 -12.21 -11.86 3.44
N GLU A 9 -12.20 -11.21 4.58
CA GLU A 9 -12.86 -9.91 4.78
C GLU A 9 -11.99 -8.79 4.21
N TYR A 10 -12.61 -7.76 3.66
CA TYR A 10 -11.91 -6.61 3.11
C TYR A 10 -12.38 -5.34 3.80
N VAL A 11 -11.47 -4.64 4.46
CA VAL A 11 -11.75 -3.42 5.22
C VAL A 11 -10.98 -2.24 4.66
N THR A 12 -11.60 -1.06 4.69
CA THR A 12 -11.09 0.17 4.10
C THR A 12 -11.21 1.31 5.11
N PRO A 13 -10.34 1.37 6.14
CA PRO A 13 -10.33 2.49 7.06
C PRO A 13 -10.08 3.80 6.32
N SER A 14 -10.68 4.86 6.84
CA SER A 14 -10.56 6.22 6.32
C SER A 14 -9.52 7.05 7.07
N THR A 15 -9.10 6.60 8.26
CA THR A 15 -8.14 7.28 9.12
C THR A 15 -7.03 6.35 9.60
N LEU A 16 -5.90 6.93 10.00
CA LEU A 16 -4.82 6.18 10.66
C LEU A 16 -5.26 5.58 12.00
N ASP A 17 -6.13 6.26 12.74
CA ASP A 17 -6.64 5.78 14.02
C ASP A 17 -7.51 4.53 13.85
N GLU A 18 -8.40 4.51 12.84
CA GLU A 18 -9.17 3.31 12.49
C GLU A 18 -8.27 2.14 12.08
N ALA A 19 -7.28 2.41 11.22
CA ALA A 19 -6.34 1.40 10.75
C ALA A 19 -5.49 0.82 11.89
N THR A 20 -4.91 1.67 12.74
CA THR A 20 -4.08 1.24 13.87
C THR A 20 -4.88 0.55 14.97
N SER A 21 -6.13 0.98 15.21
CA SER A 21 -7.04 0.29 16.14
C SER A 21 -7.30 -1.15 15.69
N LEU A 22 -7.61 -1.36 14.40
CA LEU A 22 -7.79 -2.69 13.83
C LEU A 22 -6.52 -3.54 13.89
N LEU A 23 -5.35 -2.95 13.64
CA LEU A 23 -4.06 -3.66 13.74
C LEU A 23 -3.69 -4.03 15.18
N SER A 24 -4.21 -3.31 16.17
CA SER A 24 -3.97 -3.59 17.59
C SER A 24 -4.80 -4.75 18.13
N ASP A 25 -5.86 -5.16 17.41
CA ASP A 25 -6.68 -6.31 17.79
C ASP A 25 -5.95 -7.62 17.43
N THR A 26 -5.34 -8.25 18.44
CA THR A 26 -4.62 -9.52 18.28
C THR A 26 -5.52 -10.71 17.93
N GLY A 27 -6.84 -10.54 17.99
CA GLY A 27 -7.82 -11.57 17.62
C GLY A 27 -8.04 -11.72 16.12
N ILE A 28 -7.51 -10.81 15.30
CA ILE A 28 -7.75 -10.77 13.85
C ILE A 28 -6.42 -10.91 13.10
N ASP A 29 -6.36 -11.84 12.16
CA ASP A 29 -5.23 -11.97 11.23
C ASP A 29 -5.42 -11.00 10.05
N VAL A 30 -4.84 -9.81 10.21
CA VAL A 30 -4.94 -8.71 9.25
C VAL A 30 -3.66 -8.58 8.43
N ALA A 31 -3.77 -8.67 7.11
CA ALA A 31 -2.71 -8.25 6.20
C ALA A 31 -3.03 -6.88 5.59
N ILE A 32 -2.06 -5.96 5.67
CA ILE A 32 -2.14 -4.64 5.02
C ILE A 32 -1.93 -4.81 3.51
N VAL A 33 -2.78 -4.13 2.73
CA VAL A 33 -2.71 -4.09 1.27
C VAL A 33 -2.49 -2.66 0.79
N GLY A 34 -1.34 -2.44 0.15
CA GLY A 34 -1.12 -1.28 -0.71
C GLY A 34 -1.73 -1.52 -2.10
N GLY A 35 -0.90 -1.66 -3.12
CA GLY A 35 -1.34 -2.01 -4.49
C GLY A 35 -1.65 -3.49 -4.73
N GLY A 36 -1.36 -4.37 -3.76
CA GLY A 36 -1.61 -5.83 -3.88
C GLY A 36 -0.63 -6.61 -4.76
N THR A 37 0.34 -5.95 -5.40
CA THR A 37 1.30 -6.55 -6.35
C THR A 37 2.14 -7.69 -5.77
N ASP A 38 2.42 -7.66 -4.46
CA ASP A 38 3.14 -8.74 -3.78
C ASP A 38 2.21 -9.70 -3.03
N LEU A 39 1.25 -9.17 -2.27
CA LEU A 39 0.37 -9.96 -1.42
C LEU A 39 -0.61 -10.85 -2.22
N VAL A 40 -1.29 -10.29 -3.22
CA VAL A 40 -2.34 -11.01 -3.96
C VAL A 40 -1.77 -12.23 -4.70
N PRO A 41 -0.61 -12.14 -5.40
CA PRO A 41 0.02 -13.33 -5.96
C PRO A 41 0.43 -14.37 -4.92
N LYS A 42 0.90 -13.95 -3.74
CA LYS A 42 1.21 -14.88 -2.63
C LYS A 42 -0.04 -15.63 -2.17
N MET A 43 -1.18 -14.94 -2.04
CA MET A 43 -2.46 -15.55 -1.69
C MET A 43 -2.96 -16.52 -2.76
N LYS A 44 -2.89 -16.15 -4.06
CA LYS A 44 -3.26 -17.04 -5.17
C LYS A 44 -2.42 -18.32 -5.24
N ARG A 45 -1.17 -18.26 -4.76
CA ARG A 45 -0.26 -19.41 -4.64
C ARG A 45 -0.39 -20.16 -3.32
N GLY A 46 -1.28 -19.75 -2.42
CA GLY A 46 -1.46 -20.36 -1.10
C GLY A 46 -0.28 -20.16 -0.15
N GLN A 47 0.57 -19.16 -0.39
CA GLN A 47 1.74 -18.85 0.45
C GLN A 47 1.36 -18.07 1.72
N THR A 48 0.23 -17.38 1.68
CA THR A 48 -0.37 -16.67 2.81
C THR A 48 -1.89 -16.63 2.64
N SER A 49 -2.62 -16.65 3.75
CA SER A 49 -4.09 -16.73 3.77
C SER A 49 -4.67 -15.94 4.94
N PRO A 50 -4.42 -14.62 5.02
CA PRO A 50 -4.98 -13.79 6.08
C PRO A 50 -6.51 -13.82 6.04
N SER A 51 -7.14 -13.81 7.22
CA SER A 51 -8.61 -13.73 7.30
C SER A 51 -9.15 -12.38 6.88
N THR A 52 -8.35 -11.31 7.03
CA THR A 52 -8.74 -9.94 6.76
C THR A 52 -7.67 -9.21 5.96
N LEU A 53 -8.10 -8.48 4.93
CA LEU A 53 -7.26 -7.57 4.16
C LEU A 53 -7.66 -6.13 4.46
N MET A 54 -6.71 -5.31 4.87
CA MET A 54 -6.91 -3.89 5.13
C MET A 54 -6.23 -3.05 4.07
N SER A 55 -7.02 -2.30 3.29
CA SER A 55 -6.47 -1.35 2.32
C SER A 55 -6.24 0.02 2.95
N LEU A 56 -5.05 0.58 2.73
CA LEU A 56 -4.71 1.95 3.16
C LEU A 56 -5.05 3.01 2.09
N ALA A 57 -5.57 2.59 0.94
CA ALA A 57 -5.80 3.47 -0.21
C ALA A 57 -6.83 4.59 0.02
N HIS A 58 -7.57 4.56 1.12
CA HIS A 58 -8.56 5.56 1.50
C HIS A 58 -8.10 6.51 2.61
N ILE A 59 -6.89 6.33 3.15
CA ILE A 59 -6.32 7.22 4.15
C ILE A 59 -5.62 8.36 3.41
N GLU A 60 -6.23 9.55 3.38
CA GLU A 60 -5.72 10.69 2.61
C GLU A 60 -4.30 11.09 3.00
N GLU A 61 -3.98 11.04 4.30
CA GLU A 61 -2.67 11.39 4.85
C GLU A 61 -1.54 10.46 4.37
N MET A 62 -1.89 9.26 3.90
CA MET A 62 -0.96 8.26 3.38
C MET A 62 -0.71 8.39 1.88
N GLN A 63 -1.33 9.37 1.22
CA GLN A 63 -1.26 9.56 -0.23
C GLN A 63 -0.44 10.79 -0.61
N GLY A 64 0.14 10.72 -1.81
CA GLY A 64 0.71 11.86 -2.48
C GLY A 64 2.12 12.22 -2.02
N ILE A 65 2.60 13.31 -2.61
CA ILE A 65 3.98 13.77 -2.50
C ILE A 65 3.93 15.26 -2.17
N ARG A 66 4.66 15.67 -1.15
CA ARG A 66 4.71 17.07 -0.71
C ARG A 66 6.08 17.45 -0.20
N ILE A 67 6.36 18.75 -0.20
CA ILE A 67 7.51 19.32 0.49
C ILE A 67 7.03 19.87 1.84
N ASP A 68 7.70 19.52 2.93
CA ASP A 68 7.41 20.09 4.25
C ASP A 68 8.07 21.47 4.45
N ALA A 69 7.78 22.10 5.59
CA ALA A 69 8.34 23.42 5.92
C ALA A 69 9.89 23.43 6.06
N GLY A 70 10.50 22.26 6.27
CA GLY A 70 11.95 22.08 6.34
C GLY A 70 12.59 21.82 4.98
N GLY A 71 11.80 21.73 3.90
CA GLY A 71 12.28 21.39 2.56
C GLY A 71 12.43 19.89 2.32
N ASN A 72 11.95 19.03 3.21
CA ASN A 72 12.01 17.58 3.01
C ASN A 72 10.92 17.13 2.04
N CYS A 73 11.28 16.23 1.12
CA CYS A 73 10.32 15.53 0.28
C CYS A 73 9.67 14.40 1.09
N ILE A 74 8.36 14.49 1.29
CA ILE A 74 7.54 13.49 1.99
C ILE A 74 6.71 12.75 0.94
N ILE A 75 6.82 11.42 0.94
CA ILE A 75 6.07 10.52 0.07
C ILE A 75 5.18 9.67 0.96
N GLY A 76 3.86 9.77 0.79
CA GLY A 76 2.90 8.92 1.49
C GLY A 76 3.05 7.47 1.07
N ALA A 77 2.94 6.51 2.00
CA ALA A 77 3.22 5.09 1.70
C ALA A 77 2.21 4.45 0.72
N SER A 78 1.04 5.07 0.52
CA SER A 78 0.04 4.67 -0.48
C SER A 78 0.19 5.40 -1.83
N THR A 79 1.27 6.16 -2.03
CA THR A 79 1.59 6.79 -3.32
C THR A 79 1.98 5.73 -4.35
N ARG A 80 1.41 5.82 -5.56
CA ARG A 80 1.71 4.86 -6.63
C ARG A 80 3.10 5.11 -7.19
N LEU A 81 3.77 4.05 -7.64
CA LEU A 81 5.06 4.14 -8.33
C LEU A 81 4.98 5.04 -9.56
N SER A 82 3.87 5.00 -10.30
CA SER A 82 3.62 5.89 -11.45
C SER A 82 3.66 7.37 -11.07
N ASP A 83 3.11 7.70 -9.91
CA ASP A 83 3.00 9.09 -9.44
C ASP A 83 4.37 9.56 -8.95
N ILE A 84 5.14 8.68 -8.30
CA ILE A 84 6.53 8.94 -7.91
C ILE A 84 7.41 9.16 -9.14
N ALA A 85 7.29 8.30 -10.15
CA ALA A 85 8.05 8.38 -11.40
C ALA A 85 7.78 9.68 -12.18
N GLY A 86 6.54 10.17 -12.14
CA GLY A 86 6.14 11.40 -12.83
C GLY A 86 6.29 12.69 -12.01
N SER A 87 6.71 12.61 -10.75
CA SER A 87 6.67 13.77 -9.84
C SER A 87 7.91 14.66 -9.96
N PRO A 88 7.74 15.98 -10.24
CA PRO A 88 8.86 16.93 -10.22
C PRO A 88 9.33 17.26 -8.80
N LEU A 89 8.60 16.86 -7.76
CA LEU A 89 8.95 17.09 -6.35
C LEU A 89 9.91 16.02 -5.81
N VAL A 90 10.06 14.90 -6.51
CA VAL A 90 10.88 13.76 -6.09
C VAL A 90 12.29 13.92 -6.67
N PRO A 91 13.36 13.66 -5.89
CA PRO A 91 14.72 13.62 -6.42
C PRO A 91 14.84 12.64 -7.61
N SER A 92 15.54 13.03 -8.67
CA SER A 92 15.60 12.26 -9.93
C SER A 92 16.00 10.80 -9.73
N VAL A 93 16.96 10.53 -8.85
CA VAL A 93 17.38 9.16 -8.53
C VAL A 93 16.23 8.28 -8.02
N VAL A 94 15.27 8.85 -7.29
CA VAL A 94 14.10 8.13 -6.76
C VAL A 94 13.02 8.00 -7.83
N SER A 95 12.75 9.05 -8.62
CA SER A 95 11.76 8.97 -9.71
C SER A 95 12.20 7.99 -10.80
N ASP A 96 13.49 8.00 -11.17
CA ASP A 96 14.05 7.08 -12.17
C ASP A 96 14.00 5.63 -11.68
N ALA A 97 14.30 5.41 -10.39
CA ALA A 97 14.17 4.08 -9.78
C ALA A 97 12.72 3.60 -9.76
N ALA A 98 11.76 4.48 -9.46
CA ALA A 98 10.34 4.17 -9.51
C ALA A 98 9.88 3.82 -10.94
N ALA A 99 10.37 4.54 -11.95
CA ALA A 99 10.08 4.28 -13.36
C ALA A 99 10.63 2.93 -13.87
N ALA A 100 11.74 2.46 -13.29
CA ALA A 100 12.36 1.18 -13.63
C ALA A 100 11.71 -0.03 -12.92
N LEU A 101 10.79 0.20 -11.98
CA LEU A 101 10.19 -0.86 -11.18
C LEU A 101 8.91 -1.40 -11.83
N ALA A 102 8.86 -2.72 -12.03
CA ALA A 102 7.74 -3.44 -12.64
C ALA A 102 7.45 -3.01 -14.10
N SER A 103 6.18 -2.87 -14.47
CA SER A 103 5.72 -2.47 -15.80
C SER A 103 4.53 -1.49 -15.67
N PRO A 104 4.26 -0.65 -16.70
CA PRO A 104 3.08 0.22 -16.74
C PRO A 104 1.74 -0.52 -16.59
#